data_AF-A0A963JJ66-F1
#
_entry.id   AF-A0A963JJ66-F1
#
_cell.length_a   1.000
_cell.length_b   1.000
_cell.length_c   1.000
_cell.angle_alpha   90.00
_cell.angle_beta   90.00
_cell.angle_gamma   90.00
#
_symmetry.space_group_name_H-M   'P 1'
#
loop_
_entity.id
_entity.type
_entity.pdbx_description
1 polymer ?
#
loop_
_entity_poly.entity_id
_entity_poly.type
_entity_poly.pdbx_seq_one_letter_code
_entity_poly.pdbx_strand_id
1 'polypeptide(L)'
;ALPGHALILMCGHHAKLAARLRATGAPGAPRIVVGYTDEVPRWLRLADYFIGKPGPGSVSEALHCGLPVLTLRNAWTLPQERWNAQWLQAQGLGVVLPGWRGVCAGVDTLLARLPALRAAVARLPPNRALFELPEILGRILDDSAAPHERARVASADAAAMARA
;
A
#
# COMPACT_ATOMS: atom_id res chain seq x y z
N ALA A 1 1.03 0.11 24.08
CA ALA A 1 0.95 -1.19 23.39
C ALA A 1 -0.50 -1.63 23.41
N LEU A 2 -1.01 -2.28 22.36
CA LEU A 2 -2.35 -2.85 22.29
C LEU A 2 -2.42 -4.06 23.26
N PRO A 3 -2.95 -3.93 24.49
CA PRO A 3 -2.73 -4.94 25.54
C PRO A 3 -3.70 -6.12 25.43
N GLY A 4 -4.94 -5.85 24.97
CA GLY A 4 -6.01 -6.85 24.83
C GLY A 4 -6.19 -7.39 23.41
N HIS A 5 -5.23 -7.15 22.51
CA HIS A 5 -5.32 -7.60 21.11
C HIS A 5 -4.28 -8.66 20.82
N ALA A 6 -4.70 -9.77 20.22
CA ALA A 6 -3.78 -10.75 19.67
C ALA A 6 -3.05 -10.13 18.47
N LEU A 7 -1.72 -10.26 18.41
CA LEU A 7 -0.90 -9.62 17.37
C LEU A 7 0.01 -10.61 16.66
N ILE A 8 0.04 -10.51 15.33
CA ILE A 8 1.08 -11.09 14.48
C ILE A 8 2.05 -9.96 14.13
N LEU A 9 3.28 -10.05 14.63
CA LEU A 9 4.31 -9.02 14.51
C LEU A 9 5.35 -9.46 13.47
N MET A 10 5.18 -8.98 12.24
CA MET A 10 6.07 -9.28 11.11
C MET A 10 7.28 -8.35 11.13
N CYS A 11 8.45 -8.90 11.47
CA CYS A 11 9.68 -8.14 11.68
C CYS A 11 10.60 -8.12 10.45
N GLY A 12 10.31 -8.92 9.43
CA GLY A 12 11.17 -9.07 8.25
C GLY A 12 12.61 -9.43 8.66
N HIS A 13 13.60 -8.84 7.99
CA HIS A 13 15.01 -9.06 8.30
C HIS A 13 15.50 -8.42 9.62
N HIS A 14 14.65 -7.71 10.36
CA HIS A 14 15.07 -6.98 11.56
C HIS A 14 15.21 -7.91 12.79
N ALA A 15 16.17 -8.84 12.77
CA ALA A 15 16.35 -9.88 13.78
C ALA A 15 16.46 -9.35 15.23
N LYS A 16 17.14 -8.21 15.43
CA LYS A 16 17.24 -7.57 16.75
C LYS A 16 15.89 -7.15 17.33
N LEU A 17 14.96 -6.71 16.48
CA LEU A 17 13.61 -6.30 16.89
C LEU A 17 12.77 -7.54 17.20
N ALA A 18 12.86 -8.58 16.37
CA ALA A 18 12.19 -9.84 16.61
C ALA A 18 12.61 -10.46 17.96
N ALA A 19 13.91 -10.49 18.26
CA ALA A 19 14.42 -10.97 19.54
C ALA A 19 13.87 -10.15 20.72
N ARG A 20 13.88 -8.81 20.62
CA ARG A 20 13.34 -7.92 21.66
C ARG A 20 11.85 -8.16 21.90
N LEU A 21 11.06 -8.30 20.83
CA LEU A 21 9.61 -8.52 20.93
C LEU A 21 9.29 -9.88 21.55
N ARG A 22 10.06 -10.94 21.23
CA ARG A 22 9.90 -12.26 21.86
C ARG A 22 10.21 -12.21 23.36
N ALA A 23 11.28 -11.51 23.74
CA ALA A 23 11.68 -11.39 25.14
C ALA A 23 10.73 -10.51 25.97
N THR A 24 10.08 -9.52 25.36
CA THR A 24 9.16 -8.62 26.07
C THR A 24 7.88 -9.35 26.52
N GLY A 25 7.46 -10.40 25.81
CA GLY A 25 6.21 -11.09 26.08
C GLY A 25 4.98 -10.17 26.00
N ALA A 26 3.82 -10.65 26.46
CA ALA A 26 2.56 -9.91 26.42
C ALA A 26 1.55 -10.43 27.46
N PRO A 27 1.62 -9.98 28.72
CA PRO A 27 0.55 -10.27 29.67
C PRO A 27 -0.72 -9.54 29.20
N GLY A 28 -1.70 -10.28 28.68
CA GLY A 28 -3.00 -9.74 28.26
C GLY A 28 -3.53 -10.28 26.93
N ALA A 29 -2.66 -10.63 25.97
CA ALA A 29 -3.06 -11.20 24.69
C ALA A 29 -1.90 -11.90 23.96
N PRO A 30 -2.16 -12.94 23.14
CA PRO A 30 -1.11 -13.64 22.40
C PRO A 30 -0.32 -12.74 21.45
N ARG A 31 1.01 -12.91 21.39
CA ARG A 31 1.88 -12.25 20.41
C ARG A 31 2.72 -13.30 19.67
N ILE A 32 2.56 -13.34 18.35
CA ILE A 32 3.36 -14.17 17.45
C ILE A 32 4.38 -13.26 16.77
N VAL A 33 5.67 -13.56 16.93
CA VAL A 33 6.75 -12.78 16.32
C VAL A 33 7.34 -13.54 15.13
N VAL A 34 7.05 -13.04 13.93
CA VAL A 34 7.51 -13.61 12.66
C VAL A 34 8.75 -12.84 12.21
N GLY A 35 9.82 -13.56 11.87
CA GLY A 35 11.02 -12.96 11.28
C GLY A 35 10.82 -12.65 9.80
N TYR A 36 11.87 -12.87 8.99
CA TYR A 36 11.71 -12.94 7.55
C TYR A 36 10.89 -14.18 7.18
N THR A 37 9.99 -14.06 6.21
CA THR A 37 9.14 -15.14 5.74
C THR A 37 8.72 -14.87 4.30
N ASP A 38 8.69 -15.92 3.49
CA ASP A 38 8.13 -15.88 2.14
C ASP A 38 6.61 -16.19 2.14
N GLU A 39 6.05 -16.52 3.30
CA GLU A 39 4.64 -16.90 3.50
C GLU A 39 3.78 -15.71 3.98
N VAL A 40 4.04 -14.50 3.48
CA VAL A 40 3.28 -13.28 3.87
C VAL A 40 1.77 -13.47 3.73
N PRO A 41 1.23 -14.03 2.62
CA PRO A 41 -0.21 -14.22 2.46
C PRO A 41 -0.83 -15.13 3.53
N ARG A 42 -0.10 -16.16 3.99
CA ARG A 42 -0.55 -17.05 5.06
C ARG A 42 -0.81 -16.27 6.34
N TRP A 43 0.09 -15.37 6.71
CA TRP A 43 -0.03 -14.57 7.93
C TRP A 43 -1.12 -13.51 7.81
N LEU A 44 -1.24 -12.85 6.65
CA LEU A 44 -2.29 -11.86 6.41
C LEU A 44 -3.69 -12.49 6.47
N ARG A 45 -3.89 -13.68 5.89
CA ARG A 45 -5.20 -14.37 5.92
C ARG A 45 -5.65 -14.80 7.32
N LEU A 46 -4.75 -14.83 8.30
CA LEU A 46 -5.08 -15.12 9.71
C LEU A 46 -5.51 -13.87 10.49
N ALA A 47 -5.33 -12.67 9.92
CA ALA A 47 -5.60 -11.41 10.59
C ALA A 47 -6.99 -10.86 10.26
N ASP A 48 -7.49 -9.95 11.10
CA ASP A 48 -8.73 -9.21 10.86
C ASP A 48 -8.49 -7.84 10.19
N TYR A 49 -7.29 -7.28 10.40
CA TYR A 49 -6.86 -6.00 9.87
C TYR A 49 -5.33 -5.92 9.83
N PHE A 50 -4.79 -5.01 9.03
CA PHE A 50 -3.36 -4.81 8.86
C PHE A 50 -2.92 -3.47 9.46
N ILE A 51 -1.78 -3.44 10.17
CA ILE A 51 -1.11 -2.19 10.60
C ILE A 51 0.26 -2.11 9.91
N GLY A 52 0.50 -1.05 9.15
CA GLY A 52 1.79 -0.91 8.47
C GLY A 52 2.00 0.39 7.74
N LYS A 53 3.13 0.49 7.03
CA LYS A 53 3.48 1.63 6.19
C LYS A 53 2.53 1.75 5.00
N PRO A 54 2.34 2.96 4.43
CA PRO A 54 1.49 3.18 3.26
C PRO A 54 2.17 2.74 1.94
N GLY A 55 3.13 1.81 2.02
CA GLY A 55 3.86 1.31 0.86
C GLY A 55 2.95 0.52 -0.08
N PRO A 56 3.15 0.63 -1.41
CA PRO A 56 2.24 0.04 -2.39
C PRO A 56 2.11 -1.49 -2.25
N GLY A 57 3.23 -2.18 -2.02
CA GLY A 57 3.23 -3.64 -1.81
C GLY A 57 2.39 -4.05 -0.59
N SER A 58 2.71 -3.51 0.59
CA SER A 58 2.02 -3.88 1.84
C SER A 58 0.52 -3.54 1.81
N VAL A 59 0.15 -2.37 1.26
CA VAL A 59 -1.27 -1.99 1.12
C VAL A 59 -1.97 -2.93 0.14
N SER A 60 -1.37 -3.20 -1.02
CA SER A 60 -1.95 -4.10 -2.03
C SER A 60 -2.13 -5.53 -1.49
N GLU A 61 -1.13 -6.08 -0.80
CA GLU A 61 -1.20 -7.42 -0.20
C GLU A 61 -2.29 -7.53 0.87
N ALA A 62 -2.38 -6.54 1.76
CA ALA A 62 -3.40 -6.50 2.80
C ALA A 62 -4.81 -6.46 2.22
N LEU A 63 -5.06 -5.55 1.26
CA LEU A 63 -6.35 -5.43 0.59
C LEU A 63 -6.70 -6.68 -0.22
N HIS A 64 -5.72 -7.28 -0.91
CA HIS A 64 -5.91 -8.54 -1.63
C HIS A 64 -6.27 -9.70 -0.69
N CYS A 65 -5.77 -9.66 0.56
CA CYS A 65 -6.16 -10.61 1.60
C CYS A 65 -7.45 -10.22 2.34
N GLY A 66 -8.18 -9.20 1.90
CA GLY A 66 -9.46 -8.79 2.49
C GLY A 66 -9.33 -7.95 3.78
N LEU A 67 -8.15 -7.41 4.07
CA LEU A 67 -7.87 -6.70 5.31
C LEU A 67 -8.02 -5.18 5.16
N PRO A 68 -8.83 -4.53 6.00
CA PRO A 68 -8.74 -3.10 6.22
C PRO A 68 -7.37 -2.70 6.77
N VAL A 69 -6.91 -1.50 6.40
CA VAL A 69 -5.55 -1.06 6.70
C VAL A 69 -5.53 0.12 7.67
N LEU A 70 -4.75 0.02 8.74
CA LEU A 70 -4.33 1.16 9.56
C LEU A 70 -2.91 1.56 9.16
N THR A 71 -2.76 2.79 8.70
CA THR A 71 -1.47 3.29 8.22
C THR A 71 -1.18 4.72 8.68
N LEU A 72 -0.03 5.26 8.28
CA LEU A 72 0.38 6.63 8.59
C LEU A 72 0.44 7.51 7.35
N ARG A 73 0.18 8.79 7.55
CA ARG A 73 0.56 9.85 6.61
C ARG A 73 1.11 11.05 7.38
N ASN A 74 2.40 11.33 7.22
CA ASN A 74 3.07 12.47 7.86
C ASN A 74 4.21 13.01 6.98
N ALA A 75 5.00 13.95 7.52
CA ALA A 75 6.10 14.58 6.80
C ALA A 75 7.14 13.59 6.25
N TRP A 76 7.32 12.44 6.91
CA TRP A 76 8.27 11.38 6.54
C TRP A 76 7.69 10.33 5.59
N THR A 77 6.39 10.41 5.27
CA THR A 77 5.79 9.56 4.23
C THR A 77 6.38 9.94 2.88
N LEU A 78 6.93 8.94 2.18
CA LEU A 78 7.52 9.12 0.86
C LEU A 78 6.49 9.78 -0.08
N PRO A 79 6.89 10.77 -0.91
CA PRO A 79 5.95 11.52 -1.75
C PRO A 79 4.97 10.64 -2.54
N GLN A 80 5.47 9.55 -3.13
CA GLN A 80 4.67 8.59 -3.87
C GLN A 80 3.70 7.77 -2.99
N GLU A 81 4.06 7.47 -1.75
CA GLU A 81 3.21 6.71 -0.82
C GLU A 81 2.11 7.56 -0.19
N ARG A 82 2.21 8.90 -0.25
CA ARG A 82 1.16 9.80 0.27
C ARG A 82 -0.17 9.60 -0.45
N TRP A 83 -0.11 9.28 -1.74
CA TRP A 83 -1.29 9.00 -2.56
C TRP A 83 -1.97 7.71 -2.15
N ASN A 84 -1.22 6.67 -1.78
CA ASN A 84 -1.79 5.42 -1.25
C ASN A 84 -2.59 5.69 0.02
N ALA A 85 -2.05 6.47 0.96
CA ALA A 85 -2.76 6.82 2.19
C ALA A 85 -4.02 7.67 1.92
N GLN A 86 -3.93 8.65 1.01
CA GLN A 86 -5.09 9.45 0.59
C GLN A 86 -6.19 8.61 -0.04
N TRP A 87 -5.83 7.77 -1.01
CA TRP A 87 -6.75 6.88 -1.70
C TRP A 87 -7.41 5.90 -0.72
N LEU A 88 -6.64 5.29 0.17
CA LEU A 88 -7.13 4.36 1.19
C LEU A 88 -8.19 5.00 2.10
N GLN A 89 -7.95 6.24 2.52
CA GLN A 89 -8.92 7.01 3.31
C GLN A 89 -10.17 7.37 2.49
N ALA A 90 -10.00 7.85 1.25
CA ALA A 90 -11.10 8.26 0.38
C ALA A 90 -12.02 7.09 -0.02
N GLN A 91 -11.46 5.90 -0.22
CA GLN A 91 -12.21 4.69 -0.55
C GLN A 91 -12.82 4.00 0.69
N GLY A 92 -12.57 4.50 1.90
CA GLY A 92 -13.06 3.87 3.13
C GLY A 92 -12.47 2.49 3.37
N LEU A 93 -11.21 2.28 3.00
CA LEU A 93 -10.49 1.00 3.12
C LEU A 93 -9.69 0.88 4.42
N GLY A 94 -9.72 1.91 5.26
CA GLY A 94 -9.06 1.87 6.56
C GLY A 94 -8.92 3.23 7.25
N VAL A 95 -7.94 3.32 8.14
CA VAL A 95 -7.68 4.47 9.02
C VAL A 95 -6.27 4.99 8.80
N VAL A 96 -6.12 6.30 8.63
CA VAL A 96 -4.83 6.96 8.43
C VAL A 96 -4.54 7.86 9.63
N LEU A 97 -3.43 7.61 10.31
CA LEU A 97 -3.00 8.41 11.46
C LEU A 97 -1.86 9.38 11.10
N PRO A 98 -1.72 10.51 11.80
CA PRO A 98 -0.56 11.40 11.64
C PRO A 98 0.71 10.82 12.29
N GLY A 99 0.59 9.81 13.15
CA GLY A 99 1.72 9.13 13.79
C GLY A 99 1.29 8.03 14.75
N TRP A 100 2.25 7.22 15.21
CA TRP A 100 1.97 6.03 16.02
C TRP A 100 1.52 6.30 17.46
N ARG A 101 1.63 7.53 17.96
CA ARG A 101 1.14 7.88 19.31
C ARG A 101 -0.36 7.61 19.46
N GLY A 102 -1.13 7.75 18.39
CA GLY A 102 -2.57 7.49 18.35
C GLY A 102 -2.95 6.06 17.97
N VAL A 103 -2.03 5.10 17.95
CA VAL A 103 -2.30 3.76 17.41
C VAL A 103 -3.44 3.03 18.13
N CYS A 104 -3.55 3.16 19.45
CA CYS A 104 -4.63 2.52 20.21
C CYS A 104 -6.00 3.07 19.78
N ALA A 105 -6.18 4.40 19.82
CA ALA A 105 -7.41 5.05 19.37
C ALA A 105 -7.72 4.78 17.88
N GLY A 106 -6.68 4.66 17.05
CA GLY A 106 -6.81 4.28 15.65
C GLY A 106 -7.33 2.86 15.48
N VAL A 107 -6.86 1.91 16.29
CA VAL A 107 -7.37 0.53 16.32
C VAL A 107 -8.81 0.52 16.82
N ASP A 108 -9.15 1.27 17.87
CA ASP A 108 -10.53 1.35 18.37
C ASP A 108 -11.49 1.89 17.28
N THR A 109 -11.05 2.93 16.56
CA THR A 109 -11.79 3.49 15.43
C THR A 109 -11.96 2.48 14.29
N LEU A 110 -10.89 1.72 13.99
CA LEU A 110 -10.93 0.68 12.96
C LEU A 110 -11.89 -0.44 13.36
N LEU A 111 -11.83 -0.92 14.60
CA LEU A 111 -12.67 -2.01 15.11
C LEU A 111 -14.15 -1.61 15.13
N ALA A 112 -14.47 -0.39 15.56
CA ALA A 112 -15.83 0.14 15.54
C ALA A 112 -16.44 0.18 14.12
N ARG A 113 -15.59 0.27 13.09
CA ARG A 113 -16.00 0.34 11.67
C ARG A 113 -15.68 -0.94 10.90
N LEU A 114 -15.17 -1.98 11.56
CA LEU A 114 -14.59 -3.14 10.90
C LEU A 114 -15.52 -3.83 9.89
N PRO A 115 -16.83 -4.05 10.19
CA PRO A 115 -17.75 -4.65 9.22
C PRO A 115 -17.88 -3.81 7.95
N ALA A 116 -18.00 -2.48 8.09
CA ALA A 116 -18.13 -1.57 6.95
C ALA A 116 -16.84 -1.49 6.12
N LEU A 117 -15.68 -1.46 6.79
CA LEU A 117 -14.38 -1.46 6.13
C LEU A 117 -14.14 -2.77 5.37
N ARG A 118 -14.43 -3.93 5.97
CA ARG A 118 -14.31 -5.23 5.31
C ARG A 118 -15.24 -5.33 4.09
N ALA A 119 -16.47 -4.84 4.21
CA ALA A 119 -17.39 -4.76 3.08
C ALA A 119 -16.86 -3.85 1.96
N ALA A 120 -16.19 -2.74 2.29
CA ALA A 120 -15.55 -1.87 1.29
C ALA A 120 -14.37 -2.57 0.59
N VAL A 121 -13.50 -3.25 1.34
CA VAL A 121 -12.40 -4.03 0.78
C VAL A 121 -12.93 -5.14 -0.14
N ALA A 122 -13.97 -5.85 0.27
CA ALA A 122 -14.58 -6.93 -0.53
C ALA A 122 -15.25 -6.44 -1.83
N ARG A 123 -15.61 -5.15 -1.92
CA ARG A 123 -16.15 -4.54 -3.15
C ARG A 123 -15.07 -4.08 -4.12
N LEU A 124 -13.80 -4.10 -3.73
CA LEU A 124 -12.73 -3.74 -4.66
C LEU A 124 -12.72 -4.69 -5.85
N PRO A 125 -12.55 -4.18 -7.08
CA PRO A 125 -12.38 -5.05 -8.22
C PRO A 125 -11.10 -5.87 -8.09
N PRO A 126 -11.01 -7.04 -8.74
CA PRO A 126 -9.78 -7.80 -8.77
C PRO A 126 -8.65 -6.94 -9.36
N ASN A 127 -7.45 -7.08 -8.80
CA ASN A 127 -6.28 -6.37 -9.31
C ASN A 127 -5.94 -6.90 -10.71
N ARG A 128 -6.06 -6.03 -11.72
CA ARG A 128 -5.69 -6.31 -13.12
C ARG A 128 -4.55 -5.42 -13.61
N ALA A 129 -3.81 -4.78 -12.71
CA ALA A 129 -2.76 -3.84 -13.07
C ALA A 129 -1.71 -4.46 -14.02
N LEU A 130 -1.39 -5.75 -13.86
CA LEU A 130 -0.48 -6.45 -14.76
C LEU A 130 -0.95 -6.42 -16.23
N PHE A 131 -2.26 -6.49 -16.46
CA PHE A 131 -2.86 -6.50 -17.80
C PHE A 131 -3.13 -5.08 -18.32
N GLU A 132 -3.40 -4.14 -17.42
CA GLU A 132 -3.74 -2.75 -17.75
C GLU A 132 -2.49 -1.89 -17.99
N LEU A 133 -1.38 -2.17 -17.29
CA LEU A 133 -0.15 -1.37 -17.37
C LEU A 133 0.48 -1.35 -18.77
N PRO A 134 0.61 -2.47 -19.52
CA PRO A 134 1.18 -2.44 -20.86
C PRO A 134 0.43 -1.50 -21.81
N GLU A 135 -0.90 -1.50 -21.75
CA GLU A 135 -1.75 -0.63 -22.59
C GLU A 135 -1.61 0.85 -22.19
N ILE A 136 -1.59 1.13 -20.88
CA ILE A 136 -1.37 2.49 -20.36
C ILE A 136 0.00 3.02 -20.80
N LEU A 137 1.05 2.22 -20.65
CA LEU A 137 2.41 2.60 -21.05
C LEU A 137 2.53 2.77 -22.57
N GLY A 138 1.90 1.89 -23.36
CA GLY A 138 1.83 2.02 -24.81
C GLY A 138 1.27 3.37 -25.24
N ARG A 139 0.10 3.75 -24.70
CA ARG A 139 -0.51 5.07 -24.98
C ARG A 139 0.39 6.24 -24.60
N ILE A 140 1.04 6.19 -23.45
CA ILE A 140 1.96 7.25 -23.01
C ILE A 140 3.14 7.38 -23.98
N LEU A 141 3.68 6.26 -24.47
CA LEU A 141 4.76 6.26 -25.44
C LEU A 141 4.31 6.83 -26.79
N ASP A 142 3.14 6.42 -27.29
CA ASP A 142 2.57 6.91 -28.54
C ASP A 142 2.28 8.42 -28.48
N ASP A 143 1.67 8.88 -27.38
CA ASP A 143 1.37 10.29 -27.12
C ASP A 143 2.65 11.13 -26.99
N SER A 144 3.75 10.54 -26.53
CA SER A 144 5.06 11.20 -26.43
C SER A 144 5.80 11.24 -27.77
N ALA A 145 5.53 10.28 -28.66
CA ALA A 145 6.10 10.19 -30.00
C ALA A 145 5.41 11.14 -31.00
N ALA A 146 4.09 11.31 -30.91
CA ALA A 146 3.31 12.13 -31.85
C ALA A 146 3.73 13.62 -31.96
N PRO A 147 4.23 14.29 -30.90
CA PRO A 147 4.83 15.63 -31.01
C PRO A 147 6.21 15.63 -31.68
N HIS A 148 7.02 14.59 -31.42
CA HIS A 148 8.37 14.47 -31.97
C HIS A 148 8.37 14.11 -33.46
N GLU A 149 7.41 13.28 -33.88
CA GLU A 149 7.28 12.87 -35.27
C GLU A 149 6.75 14.00 -36.15
N ARG A 150 5.76 14.77 -35.67
CA ARG A 150 5.30 16.00 -36.34
C ARG A 150 6.40 17.06 -36.45
N ALA A 151 7.22 17.24 -35.42
CA ALA A 151 8.36 18.16 -35.46
C ALA A 151 9.48 17.69 -36.43
N ARG A 152 9.73 16.37 -36.52
CA ARG A 152 10.70 15.80 -37.46
C ARG A 152 10.23 15.89 -38.91
N VAL A 153 8.97 15.58 -39.20
CA VAL A 153 8.40 15.69 -40.55
C VAL A 153 8.39 17.15 -41.02
N ALA A 154 7.94 18.09 -40.17
CA ALA A 154 7.98 19.52 -40.51
C ALA A 154 9.41 20.05 -40.76
N SER A 155 10.39 19.56 -40.01
CA SER A 155 11.82 19.87 -40.21
C SER A 155 12.36 19.30 -41.54
N ALA A 156 11.99 18.06 -41.88
CA ALA A 156 12.40 17.42 -43.13
C ALA A 156 11.78 18.09 -44.37
N ASP A 157 10.50 18.45 -44.31
CA ASP A 157 9.80 19.16 -45.39
C ASP A 157 10.37 20.58 -45.61
N ALA A 158 10.68 21.31 -44.53
CA ALA A 158 11.33 22.61 -44.60
C ALA A 158 12.74 22.52 -45.22
N ALA A 159 13.51 21.49 -44.88
CA ALA A 159 14.83 21.25 -45.45
C ALA A 159 14.79 20.83 -46.94
N ALA A 160 13.72 20.14 -47.36
CA ALA A 160 13.51 19.78 -48.77
C ALA A 160 13.10 21.00 -49.62
N MET A 161 12.23 21.87 -49.12
CA MET A 161 11.84 23.12 -49.81
C MET A 161 13.00 24.10 -49.96
N ALA A 162 13.91 24.20 -48.98
CA ALA A 162 15.07 25.10 -49.06
C ALA A 162 16.16 24.63 -50.05
N ARG A 163 16.04 23.41 -50.59
CA ARG A 163 16.98 22.82 -51.56
C ARG A 163 16.44 22.79 -53.00
N ALA A 164 15.20 23.23 -53.22
CA ALA A 164 14.56 23.40 -54.53
C ALA A 164 14.66 24.86 -54.98
#